data_AF-A0A2G2Q584-F1
#
_entry.id   AF-A0A2G2Q584-F1
#
_cell.length_a   1.000
_cell.length_b   1.000
_cell.length_c   1.000
_cell.angle_alpha   90.00
_cell.angle_beta   90.00
_cell.angle_gamma   90.00
#
_symmetry.space_group_name_H-M   'P 1'
#
loop_
_entity.id
_entity.type
_entity.pdbx_description
1 polymer ?
#
loop_
_entity_poly.entity_id
_entity_poly.type
_entity_poly.pdbx_seq_one_letter_code
_entity_poly.pdbx_strand_id
1 'polypeptide(L)'
;MKKQKQYNTNDRDIKIIRYRKVDLEEKLLLEHQTILQEVAIPLGKDLAAMNKPEPDSKKDYYSGVISTTYNKMMVSTKKELQIEIESHSIISDNIRAEREVKDLSKQLHLKENDYRLKKRELEKEDNTLLKRSKRYKNLRWFLLFIILVDTFLSSAALQAMQYSLIVSYVVGSALGIGIFLISEHLPDIINKGKTTTQKRMIALSAFLLLAIIFYVLGIFRSISVSGAFENSQGVRPIYFACLNMFFVIVTTLTVYFNKLTKFERQKLDEWILKKEVVEVLSKEIGGLREQIENIHSHREESELSRRQLLIYASDIQNLIQSYFEESLKTFYSTNLIHRSDGKTPLFFENGVEKLTPYNNNIKL
;
A
#
# COMPACT_ATOMS: atom_id res chain seq x y z
N MET A 1 17.85 -28.86 2.13
CA MET A 1 17.90 -27.44 2.55
C MET A 1 17.93 -26.59 1.27
N LYS A 2 16.90 -25.79 0.98
CA LYS A 2 16.76 -25.05 -0.30
C LYS A 2 17.86 -23.99 -0.42
N LYS A 3 18.83 -24.15 -1.32
CA LYS A 3 19.79 -23.08 -1.64
C LYS A 3 19.30 -22.29 -2.85
N GLN A 4 18.67 -21.15 -2.57
CA GLN A 4 18.43 -20.10 -3.56
C GLN A 4 19.70 -19.24 -3.65
N LYS A 5 20.37 -19.22 -4.80
CA LYS A 5 21.42 -18.23 -5.06
C LYS A 5 20.76 -16.99 -5.65
N GLN A 6 20.88 -15.87 -4.94
CA GLN A 6 20.48 -14.53 -5.39
C GLN A 6 21.73 -13.76 -5.83
N TYR A 7 21.70 -13.22 -7.03
CA TYR A 7 22.58 -12.14 -7.47
C TYR A 7 21.71 -11.03 -8.05
N ASN A 8 21.97 -9.80 -7.62
CA ASN A 8 21.31 -8.59 -8.08
C ASN A 8 22.33 -7.76 -8.85
N THR A 9 22.06 -7.46 -10.12
CA THR A 9 22.57 -6.25 -10.78
C THR A 9 21.69 -5.90 -11.97
N ASN A 10 21.13 -4.68 -11.93
CA ASN A 10 20.31 -4.02 -12.93
C ASN A 10 20.74 -4.22 -14.39
N ASP A 11 19.98 -4.98 -15.19
CA ASP A 11 19.59 -4.64 -16.57
C ASP A 11 18.59 -5.68 -17.09
N ARG A 12 17.32 -5.32 -17.39
CA ARG A 12 16.23 -6.22 -17.90
C ARG A 12 16.47 -7.73 -17.69
N ASP A 13 16.70 -8.10 -16.44
CA ASP A 13 17.24 -9.42 -16.13
C ASP A 13 16.08 -10.41 -16.20
N ILE A 14 16.04 -11.18 -17.28
CA ILE A 14 15.23 -12.38 -17.33
C ILE A 14 15.81 -13.30 -16.26
N LYS A 15 15.24 -13.27 -15.06
CA LYS A 15 15.57 -14.19 -13.97
C LYS A 15 15.13 -15.59 -14.40
N ILE A 16 16.02 -16.30 -15.08
CA ILE A 16 15.85 -17.72 -15.38
C ILE A 16 16.10 -18.48 -14.09
N ILE A 17 15.05 -18.62 -13.27
CA ILE A 17 15.04 -19.57 -12.17
C ILE A 17 15.14 -20.95 -12.84
N ARG A 18 16.20 -21.73 -12.56
CA ARG A 18 16.24 -23.14 -12.97
C ARG A 18 15.94 -23.96 -11.74
N TYR A 19 14.82 -24.68 -11.78
CA TYR A 19 14.53 -25.65 -10.75
C TYR A 19 15.54 -26.80 -10.88
N ARG A 20 16.37 -27.01 -9.87
CA ARG A 20 17.38 -28.08 -9.85
C ARG A 20 17.49 -28.65 -8.44
N LYS A 21 17.26 -29.95 -8.29
CA LYS A 21 17.51 -30.69 -7.04
C LYS A 21 18.80 -31.49 -7.19
N VAL A 22 19.90 -30.91 -6.72
CA VAL A 22 21.23 -31.56 -6.78
C VAL A 22 21.22 -32.90 -6.03
N ASP A 23 20.60 -32.93 -4.85
CA ASP A 23 20.48 -34.14 -4.03
C ASP A 23 19.79 -35.30 -4.77
N LEU A 24 18.81 -34.99 -5.66
CA LEU A 24 18.11 -36.00 -6.46
C LEU A 24 19.00 -36.54 -7.58
N GLU A 25 19.75 -35.67 -8.25
CA GLU A 25 20.70 -36.07 -9.30
C GLU A 25 21.82 -36.95 -8.73
N GLU A 26 22.36 -36.59 -7.56
CA GLU A 26 23.38 -37.38 -6.86
C GLU A 26 22.84 -38.76 -6.46
N LYS A 27 21.62 -38.81 -5.92
CA LYS A 27 20.95 -40.07 -5.56
C LYS A 27 20.72 -40.96 -6.80
N LEU A 28 20.27 -40.39 -7.91
CA LEU A 28 20.08 -41.12 -9.17
C LEU A 28 21.40 -41.68 -9.72
N LEU A 29 22.48 -40.91 -9.61
CA LEU A 29 23.80 -41.36 -10.03
C LEU A 29 24.32 -42.50 -9.16
N LEU A 30 24.12 -42.43 -7.84
CA LEU A 30 24.46 -43.52 -6.92
C LEU A 30 23.64 -44.78 -7.22
N GLU A 31 22.32 -44.65 -7.37
CA GLU A 31 21.45 -45.78 -7.73
C GLU A 31 21.86 -46.40 -9.07
N HIS A 32 22.21 -45.59 -10.08
CA HIS A 32 22.73 -46.07 -11.35
C HIS A 32 24.02 -46.88 -11.20
N GLN A 33 24.99 -46.37 -10.42
CA GLN A 33 26.25 -47.08 -10.17
C GLN A 33 26.03 -48.43 -9.48
N THR A 34 25.10 -48.47 -8.51
CA THR A 34 24.70 -49.72 -7.86
C THR A 34 24.09 -50.70 -8.85
N ILE A 35 23.17 -50.26 -9.73
CA ILE A 35 22.57 -51.12 -10.75
C ILE A 35 23.62 -51.67 -11.73
N LEU A 36 24.60 -50.86 -12.13
CA LEU A 36 25.69 -51.32 -13.00
C LEU A 36 26.50 -52.45 -12.35
N GLN A 37 26.95 -52.23 -11.11
CA GLN A 37 27.85 -53.13 -10.42
C GLN A 37 27.17 -54.41 -9.91
N GLU A 38 25.94 -54.31 -9.41
CA GLU A 38 25.23 -55.41 -8.76
C GLU A 38 24.30 -56.18 -9.70
N VAL A 39 23.83 -55.54 -10.78
CA VAL A 39 22.84 -56.15 -11.69
C VAL A 39 23.42 -56.35 -13.09
N ALA A 40 23.83 -55.29 -13.78
CA ALA A 40 24.17 -55.36 -15.19
C ALA A 40 25.42 -56.20 -15.48
N ILE A 41 26.51 -55.97 -14.73
CA ILE A 41 27.77 -56.70 -14.91
C ILE A 41 27.64 -58.17 -14.50
N PRO A 42 27.10 -58.52 -13.31
CA PRO A 42 26.93 -59.91 -12.91
C PRO A 42 25.99 -60.67 -13.85
N LEU A 43 24.85 -60.09 -14.22
CA LEU A 43 23.91 -60.69 -15.16
C LEU A 43 24.56 -60.95 -16.53
N GLY A 44 25.39 -60.01 -17.00
CA GLY A 44 26.16 -60.16 -18.23
C GLY A 44 27.10 -61.36 -18.19
N LYS A 45 27.85 -61.51 -17.09
CA LYS A 45 28.79 -62.62 -16.86
C LYS A 45 28.09 -63.97 -16.73
N ASP A 46 27.02 -64.03 -15.94
CA ASP A 46 26.29 -65.27 -15.66
C ASP A 46 25.63 -65.82 -16.93
N LEU A 47 24.98 -64.94 -17.71
CA LEU A 47 24.37 -65.34 -18.97
C LEU A 47 25.42 -65.73 -20.01
N ALA A 48 26.56 -65.02 -20.06
CA ALA A 48 27.65 -65.33 -20.98
C ALA A 48 28.28 -66.69 -20.69
N ALA A 49 28.45 -67.06 -19.42
CA ALA A 49 28.93 -68.39 -19.02
C ALA A 49 28.01 -69.52 -19.50
N MET A 50 26.71 -69.22 -19.67
CA MET A 50 25.72 -70.15 -20.21
C MET A 50 25.55 -70.05 -21.74
N ASN A 51 26.36 -69.22 -22.43
CA ASN A 51 26.20 -68.84 -23.83
C ASN A 51 24.77 -68.36 -24.17
N LYS A 52 24.10 -67.75 -23.18
CA LYS A 52 22.83 -67.07 -23.35
C LYS A 52 23.10 -65.56 -23.46
N PRO A 53 22.34 -64.83 -24.27
CA PRO A 53 21.23 -65.27 -25.12
C PRO A 53 21.63 -66.13 -26.31
N GLU A 54 20.69 -66.91 -26.86
CA GLU A 54 20.91 -67.65 -28.10
C GLU A 54 21.20 -66.69 -29.26
N PRO A 55 22.19 -66.99 -30.13
CA PRO A 55 22.59 -66.08 -31.21
C PRO A 55 21.45 -65.78 -32.19
N ASP A 56 20.56 -66.76 -32.42
CA ASP A 56 19.41 -66.64 -33.32
C ASP A 56 18.21 -65.91 -32.70
N SER A 57 18.25 -65.58 -31.40
CA SER A 57 17.14 -64.92 -30.72
C SER A 57 17.00 -63.47 -31.20
N LYS A 58 15.80 -63.16 -31.74
CA LYS A 58 15.42 -61.80 -32.19
C LYS A 58 14.75 -60.97 -31.10
N LYS A 59 14.34 -61.59 -29.98
CA LYS A 59 13.61 -60.94 -28.89
C LYS A 59 14.44 -60.91 -27.63
N ASP A 60 14.30 -59.82 -26.90
CA ASP A 60 14.96 -59.65 -25.61
C ASP A 60 14.10 -60.22 -24.48
N TYR A 61 14.55 -61.34 -23.91
CA TYR A 61 13.94 -61.96 -22.74
C TYR A 61 14.78 -61.78 -21.47
N TYR A 62 15.99 -61.24 -21.60
CA TYR A 62 17.02 -61.32 -20.56
C TYR A 62 17.29 -59.97 -19.90
N SER A 63 17.04 -58.86 -20.60
CA SER A 63 17.22 -57.52 -20.05
C SER A 63 16.07 -57.06 -19.12
N GLY A 64 15.00 -57.85 -19.00
CA GLY A 64 13.80 -57.49 -18.23
C GLY A 64 14.07 -57.12 -16.77
N VAL A 65 15.13 -57.68 -16.17
CA VAL A 65 15.56 -57.34 -14.81
C VAL A 65 16.08 -55.90 -14.75
N ILE A 66 16.89 -55.50 -15.75
CA ILE A 66 17.45 -54.15 -15.87
C ILE A 66 16.32 -53.15 -16.16
N SER A 67 15.42 -53.45 -17.09
CA SER A 67 14.29 -52.54 -17.37
C SER A 67 13.39 -52.37 -16.14
N THR A 68 13.18 -53.42 -15.35
CA THR A 68 12.37 -53.36 -14.12
C THR A 68 13.03 -52.49 -13.03
N THR A 69 14.34 -52.56 -12.85
CA THR A 69 15.05 -51.72 -11.84
C THR A 69 15.00 -50.25 -12.22
N TYR A 70 15.23 -49.92 -13.49
CA TYR A 70 15.11 -48.55 -13.97
C TYR A 70 13.67 -48.02 -13.93
N ASN A 71 12.67 -48.86 -14.22
CA ASN A 71 11.27 -48.49 -14.04
C ASN A 71 10.92 -48.20 -12.56
N LYS A 72 11.51 -48.94 -11.60
CA LYS A 72 11.34 -48.63 -10.16
C LYS A 72 11.99 -47.30 -9.79
N MET A 73 13.20 -47.02 -10.28
CA MET A 73 13.88 -45.73 -10.10
C MET A 73 13.04 -44.58 -10.67
N MET A 74 12.48 -44.78 -11.86
CA MET A 74 11.52 -43.87 -12.50
C MET A 74 10.34 -43.62 -11.54
N VAL A 75 9.60 -44.64 -11.12
CA VAL A 75 8.45 -44.49 -10.21
C VAL A 75 8.80 -43.78 -8.89
N SER A 76 9.96 -44.08 -8.30
CA SER A 76 10.41 -43.44 -7.06
C SER A 76 10.65 -41.94 -7.24
N THR A 77 11.28 -41.58 -8.36
CA THR A 77 11.59 -40.20 -8.73
C THR A 77 10.32 -39.43 -9.08
N LYS A 78 9.34 -40.05 -9.75
CA LYS A 78 8.01 -39.48 -9.97
C LYS A 78 7.34 -39.10 -8.66
N LYS A 79 7.39 -39.98 -7.65
CA LYS A 79 6.83 -39.73 -6.31
C LYS A 79 7.56 -38.60 -5.60
N GLU A 80 8.88 -38.50 -5.74
CA GLU A 80 9.70 -37.46 -5.12
C GLU A 80 9.52 -36.08 -5.78
N LEU A 81 9.18 -36.06 -7.08
CA LEU A 81 8.86 -34.84 -7.82
C LEU A 81 7.40 -34.38 -7.65
N GLN A 82 6.49 -35.26 -7.19
CA GLN A 82 5.07 -34.95 -6.89
C GLN A 82 4.27 -34.23 -8.01
N ILE A 83 4.68 -34.40 -9.27
CA ILE A 83 4.19 -33.64 -10.44
C ILE A 83 2.66 -33.71 -10.60
N GLU A 84 2.04 -34.86 -10.34
CA GLU A 84 0.58 -35.03 -10.47
C GLU A 84 -0.20 -34.27 -9.39
N ILE A 85 0.30 -34.28 -8.16
CA ILE A 85 -0.32 -33.59 -7.01
C ILE A 85 -0.26 -32.08 -7.27
N GLU A 86 0.90 -31.59 -7.70
CA GLU A 86 1.05 -30.19 -8.10
C GLU A 86 0.12 -29.85 -9.27
N SER A 87 -0.05 -30.73 -10.26
CA SER A 87 -0.91 -30.43 -11.40
C SER A 87 -2.39 -30.23 -11.04
N HIS A 88 -2.91 -31.02 -10.08
CA HIS A 88 -4.27 -30.89 -9.58
C HIS A 88 -4.46 -29.65 -8.68
N SER A 89 -3.51 -29.38 -7.76
CA SER A 89 -3.61 -28.19 -6.90
C SER A 89 -3.64 -26.90 -7.72
N ILE A 90 -2.98 -26.89 -8.88
CA ILE A 90 -2.94 -25.69 -9.74
C ILE A 90 -4.27 -25.41 -10.42
N ILE A 91 -4.99 -26.44 -10.86
CA ILE A 91 -6.33 -26.22 -11.43
C ILE A 91 -7.24 -25.60 -10.36
N SER A 92 -7.17 -26.08 -9.11
CA SER A 92 -7.92 -25.49 -8.01
C SER A 92 -7.46 -24.08 -7.66
N ASP A 93 -6.16 -23.82 -7.66
CA ASP A 93 -5.60 -22.50 -7.31
C ASP A 93 -5.93 -21.46 -8.39
N ASN A 94 -5.86 -21.83 -9.67
CA ASN A 94 -6.27 -20.95 -10.76
C ASN A 94 -7.77 -20.64 -10.71
N ILE A 95 -8.62 -21.64 -10.48
CA ILE A 95 -10.07 -21.42 -10.33
C ILE A 95 -10.35 -20.51 -9.12
N ARG A 96 -9.61 -20.69 -8.02
CA ARG A 96 -9.75 -19.86 -6.81
C ARG A 96 -9.32 -18.41 -7.07
N ALA A 97 -8.15 -18.21 -7.68
CA ALA A 97 -7.64 -16.89 -8.03
C ALA A 97 -8.58 -16.17 -9.00
N GLU A 98 -9.14 -16.87 -9.99
CA GLU A 98 -10.12 -16.28 -10.93
C GLU A 98 -11.41 -15.85 -10.25
N ARG A 99 -11.90 -16.62 -9.28
CA ARG A 99 -13.06 -16.24 -8.47
C ARG A 99 -12.75 -15.00 -7.64
N GLU A 100 -11.59 -14.97 -7.00
CA GLU A 100 -11.15 -13.85 -6.16
C GLU A 100 -10.99 -12.56 -6.99
N VAL A 101 -10.36 -12.64 -8.16
CA VAL A 101 -10.25 -11.50 -9.09
C VAL A 101 -11.63 -11.04 -9.57
N LYS A 102 -12.56 -11.96 -9.86
CA LYS A 102 -13.95 -11.60 -10.21
C LYS A 102 -14.67 -10.88 -9.07
N ASP A 103 -14.52 -11.35 -7.84
CA ASP A 103 -15.17 -10.75 -6.69
C ASP A 103 -14.57 -9.37 -6.37
N LEU A 104 -13.24 -9.24 -6.41
CA LEU A 104 -12.54 -7.97 -6.21
C LEU A 104 -12.84 -6.96 -7.32
N SER A 105 -12.87 -7.39 -8.59
CA SER A 105 -13.22 -6.51 -9.72
C SER A 105 -14.67 -6.02 -9.65
N LYS A 106 -15.60 -6.87 -9.18
CA LYS A 106 -16.99 -6.46 -8.91
C LYS A 106 -17.06 -5.42 -7.81
N GLN A 107 -16.33 -5.61 -6.70
CA GLN A 107 -16.25 -4.64 -5.61
C GLN A 107 -15.62 -3.31 -6.07
N LEU A 108 -14.54 -3.38 -6.86
CA LEU A 108 -13.87 -2.23 -7.44
C LEU A 108 -14.83 -1.44 -8.32
N HIS A 109 -15.59 -2.10 -9.21
CA HIS A 109 -16.54 -1.42 -10.08
C HIS A 109 -17.67 -0.73 -9.30
N LEU A 110 -18.16 -1.35 -8.21
CA LEU A 110 -19.14 -0.71 -7.32
C LEU A 110 -18.54 0.54 -6.64
N LYS A 111 -17.34 0.42 -6.04
CA LYS A 111 -16.69 1.54 -5.36
C LYS A 111 -16.27 2.67 -6.30
N GLU A 112 -15.85 2.35 -7.53
CA GLU A 112 -15.55 3.36 -8.55
C GLU A 112 -16.79 4.15 -8.97
N ASN A 113 -17.93 3.49 -9.09
CA ASN A 113 -19.20 4.16 -9.37
C ASN A 113 -19.60 5.08 -8.21
N ASP A 114 -19.50 4.61 -6.97
CA ASP A 114 -19.79 5.42 -5.78
C ASP A 114 -18.84 6.62 -5.65
N TYR A 115 -17.54 6.40 -5.88
CA TYR A 115 -16.54 7.47 -5.93
C TYR A 115 -16.88 8.50 -7.00
N ARG A 116 -17.25 8.06 -8.21
CA ARG A 116 -17.62 8.96 -9.31
C ARG A 116 -18.86 9.77 -8.98
N LEU A 117 -19.87 9.19 -8.34
CA LEU A 117 -21.09 9.88 -7.93
C LEU A 117 -20.78 10.92 -6.85
N LYS A 118 -20.10 10.53 -5.77
CA LYS A 118 -19.76 11.43 -4.66
C LYS A 118 -18.80 12.54 -5.08
N LYS A 119 -17.85 12.26 -5.97
CA LYS A 119 -16.96 13.28 -6.54
C LYS A 119 -17.73 14.31 -7.35
N ARG A 120 -18.70 13.89 -8.17
CA ARG A 120 -19.57 14.80 -8.92
C ARG A 120 -20.46 15.64 -7.99
N GLU A 121 -20.93 15.08 -6.88
CA GLU A 121 -21.66 15.83 -5.85
C GLU A 121 -20.78 16.90 -5.21
N LEU A 122 -19.53 16.55 -4.87
CA LEU A 122 -18.56 17.48 -4.28
C LEU A 122 -18.17 18.61 -5.26
N GLU A 123 -18.01 18.31 -6.55
CA GLU A 123 -17.68 19.30 -7.58
C GLU A 123 -18.81 20.32 -7.84
N LYS A 124 -20.06 19.93 -7.58
CA LYS A 124 -21.22 20.83 -7.69
C LYS A 124 -21.33 21.81 -6.52
N GLU A 125 -20.67 21.53 -5.40
CA GLU A 125 -20.72 22.41 -4.23
C GLU A 125 -19.75 23.60 -4.36
N ASP A 126 -20.24 24.79 -4.09
CA ASP A 126 -19.50 26.04 -4.29
C ASP A 126 -18.28 26.17 -3.37
N ASN A 127 -17.09 26.23 -3.97
CA ASN A 127 -15.81 26.48 -3.30
C ASN A 127 -15.66 27.91 -2.71
N THR A 128 -16.69 28.75 -2.83
CA THR A 128 -16.69 30.15 -2.38
C THR A 128 -16.64 30.25 -0.85
N LEU A 129 -17.35 29.36 -0.14
CA LEU A 129 -17.40 29.31 1.32
C LEU A 129 -16.04 28.96 1.93
N LEU A 130 -15.31 28.04 1.30
CA LEU A 130 -13.98 27.62 1.75
C LEU A 130 -12.95 28.75 1.62
N LYS A 131 -12.98 29.48 0.49
CA LYS A 131 -12.13 30.67 0.29
C LYS A 131 -12.45 31.76 1.32
N ARG A 132 -13.73 32.00 1.61
CA ARG A 132 -14.16 32.98 2.62
C ARG A 132 -13.70 32.60 4.04
N SER A 133 -13.84 31.33 4.40
CA SER A 133 -13.39 30.81 5.71
C SER A 133 -11.88 30.97 5.89
N LYS A 134 -11.09 30.63 4.87
CA LYS A 134 -9.62 30.78 4.90
C LYS A 134 -9.20 32.25 5.02
N ARG A 135 -9.85 33.16 4.28
CA ARG A 135 -9.60 34.62 4.40
C ARG A 135 -9.91 35.12 5.80
N TYR A 136 -11.03 34.70 6.39
CA TYR A 136 -11.40 35.08 7.76
C TYR A 136 -10.39 34.57 8.79
N LYS A 137 -9.89 33.34 8.67
CA LYS A 137 -8.85 32.80 9.56
C LYS A 137 -7.59 33.66 9.56
N ASN A 138 -7.13 34.09 8.38
CA ASN A 138 -5.96 34.97 8.24
C ASN A 138 -6.24 36.37 8.80
N LEU A 139 -7.42 36.91 8.51
CA LEU A 139 -7.85 38.22 9.01
C LEU A 139 -7.99 38.24 10.54
N ARG A 140 -8.42 37.13 11.15
CA ARG A 140 -8.51 36.99 12.61
C ARG A 140 -7.15 37.17 13.28
N TRP A 141 -6.09 36.61 12.71
CA TRP A 141 -4.72 36.81 13.20
C TRP A 141 -4.28 38.27 13.11
N PHE A 142 -4.62 38.94 12.01
CA PHE A 142 -4.34 40.37 11.86
C PHE A 142 -5.11 41.23 12.88
N LEU A 143 -6.39 40.92 13.13
CA LEU A 143 -7.19 41.61 14.15
C LEU A 143 -6.63 41.39 15.56
N LEU A 144 -6.22 40.15 15.89
CA LEU A 144 -5.55 39.85 17.15
C LEU A 144 -4.24 40.64 17.31
N PHE A 145 -3.46 40.78 16.23
CA PHE A 145 -2.24 41.59 16.25
C PHE A 145 -2.52 43.07 16.53
N ILE A 146 -3.53 43.67 15.90
CA ILE A 146 -3.95 45.06 16.17
C ILE A 146 -4.32 45.25 17.65
N ILE A 147 -5.07 44.30 18.21
CA ILE A 147 -5.46 44.35 19.62
C ILE A 147 -4.26 44.20 20.53
N LEU A 148 -3.30 43.36 20.16
CA LEU A 148 -2.04 43.20 20.89
C LEU A 148 -1.28 44.54 20.95
N VAL A 149 -1.22 45.29 19.84
CA VAL A 149 -0.65 46.65 19.82
C VAL A 149 -1.43 47.60 20.74
N ASP A 150 -2.76 47.55 20.74
CA ASP A 150 -3.59 48.38 21.62
C ASP A 150 -3.43 48.03 23.11
N THR A 151 -3.23 46.73 23.44
CA THR A 151 -2.92 46.29 24.81
C THR A 151 -1.56 46.80 25.27
N PHE A 152 -0.55 46.88 24.38
CA PHE A 152 0.74 47.47 24.69
C PHE A 152 0.63 48.97 24.97
N LEU A 153 -0.10 49.70 24.12
CA LEU A 153 -0.33 51.14 24.30
C LEU A 153 -1.15 51.45 25.57
N SER A 154 -2.07 50.56 25.94
CA SER A 154 -2.87 50.70 27.15
C SER A 154 -2.10 50.31 28.42
N SER A 155 -1.25 49.28 28.35
CA SER A 155 -0.32 48.92 29.45
C SER A 155 0.69 50.04 29.73
N ALA A 156 1.26 50.66 28.69
CA ALA A 156 2.17 51.80 28.83
C ALA A 156 1.50 52.99 29.54
N ALA A 157 0.22 53.26 29.25
CA ALA A 157 -0.54 54.31 29.93
C ALA A 157 -0.80 53.99 31.42
N LEU A 158 -1.07 52.72 31.75
CA LEU A 158 -1.22 52.28 33.15
C LEU A 158 0.10 52.29 33.91
N GLN A 159 1.22 52.02 33.24
CA GLN A 159 2.55 52.16 33.86
C GLN A 159 2.85 53.63 34.20
N ALA A 160 2.41 54.59 33.37
CA ALA A 160 2.52 56.01 33.69
C ALA A 160 1.70 56.42 34.94
N MET A 161 0.65 55.67 35.29
CA MET A 161 -0.10 55.82 36.55
C MET A 161 0.62 55.23 37.79
N GLN A 162 1.88 54.82 37.66
CA GLN A 162 2.68 54.16 38.72
C GLN A 162 2.18 52.77 39.14
N TYR A 163 1.29 52.12 38.37
CA TYR A 163 1.00 50.70 38.59
C TYR A 163 2.22 49.84 38.25
N SER A 164 2.41 48.74 38.99
CA SER A 164 3.46 47.77 38.67
C SER A 164 3.32 47.27 37.23
N LEU A 165 4.44 47.05 36.55
CA LEU A 165 4.48 46.64 35.15
C LEU A 165 3.61 45.41 34.88
N ILE A 166 3.61 44.44 35.79
CA ILE A 166 2.79 43.22 35.70
C ILE A 166 1.29 43.56 35.74
N VAL A 167 0.86 44.40 36.69
CA VAL A 167 -0.56 44.79 36.84
C VAL A 167 -1.03 45.57 35.60
N SER A 168 -0.20 46.45 35.06
CA SER A 168 -0.50 47.23 33.85
C SER A 168 -0.70 46.34 32.62
N TYR A 169 0.13 45.30 32.44
CA TYR A 169 -0.04 44.34 31.34
C TYR A 169 -1.26 43.44 31.52
N VAL A 170 -1.56 43.00 32.75
CA VAL A 170 -2.74 42.17 33.03
C VAL A 170 -4.02 42.96 32.79
N VAL A 171 -4.13 44.19 33.28
CA VAL A 171 -5.31 45.02 33.08
C VAL A 171 -5.43 45.47 31.62
N GLY A 172 -4.32 45.86 30.98
CA GLY A 172 -4.29 46.21 29.56
C GLY A 172 -4.72 45.06 28.65
N SER A 173 -4.22 43.85 28.89
CA SER A 173 -4.62 42.65 28.14
C SER A 173 -6.07 42.26 28.39
N ALA A 174 -6.56 42.35 29.62
CA ALA A 174 -7.97 42.09 29.94
C ALA A 174 -8.91 43.04 29.19
N LEU A 175 -8.55 44.33 29.08
CA LEU A 175 -9.32 45.31 28.32
C LEU A 175 -9.29 45.00 26.82
N GLY A 176 -8.13 44.73 26.22
CA GLY A 176 -8.03 44.41 24.79
C GLY A 176 -8.74 43.11 24.42
N ILE A 177 -8.59 42.06 25.23
CA ILE A 177 -9.31 40.78 25.03
C ILE A 177 -10.82 40.98 25.21
N GLY A 178 -11.24 41.76 26.20
CA GLY A 178 -12.65 42.10 26.42
C GLY A 178 -13.27 42.79 25.21
N ILE A 179 -12.60 43.81 24.67
CA ILE A 179 -13.04 44.54 23.47
C ILE A 179 -13.11 43.59 22.26
N PHE A 180 -12.11 42.72 22.09
CA PHE A 180 -12.10 41.74 21.01
C PHE A 180 -13.26 40.75 21.09
N LEU A 181 -13.50 40.16 22.27
CA LEU A 181 -14.59 39.20 22.47
C LEU A 181 -15.95 39.87 22.25
N ILE A 182 -16.14 41.08 22.77
CA ILE A 182 -17.37 41.84 22.56
C ILE A 182 -17.55 42.12 21.06
N SER A 183 -16.51 42.57 20.35
CA SER A 183 -16.57 42.83 18.90
C SER A 183 -16.79 41.56 18.06
N GLU A 184 -16.25 40.40 18.46
CA GLU A 184 -16.46 39.12 17.77
C GLU A 184 -17.90 38.60 17.92
N HIS A 185 -18.54 38.88 19.06
CA HIS A 185 -19.90 38.43 19.38
C HIS A 185 -21.00 39.47 19.09
N LEU A 186 -20.67 40.76 18.96
CA LEU A 186 -21.63 41.83 18.65
C LEU A 186 -22.46 41.52 17.39
N PRO A 187 -21.87 41.06 16.27
CA PRO A 187 -22.61 40.70 15.06
C PRO A 187 -23.64 39.59 15.29
N ASP A 188 -23.32 38.62 16.15
CA ASP A 188 -24.23 37.51 16.46
C ASP A 188 -25.40 37.99 17.31
N ILE A 189 -25.17 38.92 18.24
CA ILE A 189 -26.20 39.55 19.08
C ILE A 189 -27.13 40.41 18.21
N ILE A 190 -26.58 41.24 17.32
CA ILE A 190 -27.35 42.08 16.39
C ILE A 190 -28.22 41.20 15.47
N ASN A 191 -27.70 40.07 15.01
CA ASN A 191 -28.44 39.16 14.14
C ASN A 191 -29.57 38.36 14.81
N LYS A 192 -29.72 38.42 16.14
CA LYS A 192 -30.91 37.85 16.83
C LYS A 192 -32.19 38.65 16.59
N GLY A 193 -32.09 39.91 16.16
CA GLY A 193 -33.26 40.71 15.79
C GLY A 193 -33.95 40.17 14.53
N LYS A 194 -35.26 39.93 14.60
CA LYS A 194 -36.04 39.38 13.47
C LYS A 194 -36.27 40.42 12.37
N THR A 195 -36.48 41.69 12.75
CA THR A 195 -36.73 42.80 11.82
C THR A 195 -35.52 43.73 11.68
N THR A 196 -35.39 44.40 10.52
CA THR A 196 -34.31 45.37 10.25
C THR A 196 -34.29 46.52 11.25
N THR A 197 -35.46 46.95 11.73
CA THR A 197 -35.61 47.97 12.77
C THR A 197 -35.13 47.48 14.13
N GLN A 198 -35.44 46.23 14.51
CA GLN A 198 -34.93 45.61 15.74
C GLN A 198 -33.41 45.47 15.71
N LYS A 199 -32.82 45.05 14.57
CA LYS A 199 -31.36 44.95 14.43
C LYS A 199 -30.68 46.30 14.63
N ARG A 200 -31.24 47.38 14.06
CA ARG A 200 -30.73 48.75 14.22
C ARG A 200 -30.83 49.23 15.66
N MET A 201 -31.95 48.98 16.34
CA MET A 201 -32.11 49.35 17.75
C MET A 201 -31.15 48.61 18.68
N ILE A 202 -30.94 47.31 18.47
CA ILE A 202 -29.99 46.50 19.25
C ILE A 202 -28.56 46.99 19.01
N ALA A 203 -28.17 47.25 17.75
CA ALA A 203 -26.85 47.77 17.43
C ALA A 203 -26.62 49.15 18.09
N LEU A 204 -27.58 50.07 17.96
CA LEU A 204 -27.46 51.42 18.50
C LEU A 204 -27.38 51.41 20.03
N SER A 205 -28.17 50.58 20.70
CA SER A 205 -28.10 50.39 22.15
C SER A 205 -26.74 49.82 22.59
N ALA A 206 -26.22 48.81 21.89
CA ALA A 206 -24.93 48.21 22.21
C ALA A 206 -23.75 49.17 21.99
N PHE A 207 -23.77 49.94 20.89
CA PHE A 207 -22.76 50.97 20.63
C PHE A 207 -22.83 52.13 21.62
N LEU A 208 -24.03 52.52 22.06
CA LEU A 208 -24.21 53.58 23.06
C LEU A 208 -23.66 53.13 24.43
N LEU A 209 -23.91 51.88 24.83
CA LEU A 209 -23.35 51.31 26.04
C LEU A 209 -21.82 51.27 25.99
N LEU A 210 -21.24 50.80 24.88
CA LEU A 210 -19.79 50.78 24.68
C LEU A 210 -19.18 52.19 24.66
N ALA A 211 -19.86 53.16 24.06
CA ALA A 211 -19.42 54.55 24.07
C ALA A 211 -19.35 55.12 25.50
N ILE A 212 -20.32 54.80 26.37
CA ILE A 212 -20.30 55.20 27.78
C ILE A 212 -19.09 54.56 28.49
N ILE A 213 -18.86 53.26 28.30
CA ILE A 213 -17.73 52.55 28.91
C ILE A 213 -16.39 53.15 28.45
N PHE A 214 -16.22 53.39 27.15
CA PHE A 214 -15.00 53.99 26.61
C PHE A 214 -14.81 55.45 27.01
N TYR A 215 -15.88 56.20 27.19
CA TYR A 215 -15.82 57.57 27.69
C TYR A 215 -15.34 57.60 29.15
N VAL A 216 -15.88 56.73 30.01
CA VAL A 216 -15.43 56.58 31.40
C VAL A 216 -13.97 56.13 31.47
N LEU A 217 -13.57 55.13 30.66
CA LEU A 217 -12.17 54.73 30.52
C LEU A 217 -11.28 55.88 30.00
N GLY A 218 -11.79 56.71 29.10
CA GLY A 218 -11.11 57.89 28.58
C GLY A 218 -10.89 58.98 29.62
N ILE A 219 -11.82 59.17 30.55
CA ILE A 219 -11.66 60.07 31.70
C ILE A 219 -10.56 59.54 32.63
N PHE A 220 -10.61 58.25 32.97
CA PHE A 220 -9.54 57.63 33.77
C PHE A 220 -8.18 57.76 33.10
N ARG A 221 -8.12 57.62 31.76
CA ARG A 221 -6.89 57.77 30.97
C ARG A 221 -6.42 59.22 30.82
N SER A 222 -7.32 60.20 30.74
CA SER A 222 -6.91 61.61 30.65
C SER A 222 -6.36 62.13 31.96
N ILE A 223 -7.00 61.77 33.10
CA ILE A 223 -6.56 62.18 34.44
C ILE A 223 -5.14 61.69 34.73
N SER A 224 -4.81 60.51 34.21
CA SER A 224 -3.50 59.86 34.41
C SER A 224 -2.39 60.37 33.51
N VAL A 225 -2.69 60.69 32.25
CA VAL A 225 -1.69 61.31 31.36
C VAL A 225 -1.40 62.75 31.76
N SER A 226 -2.41 63.49 32.25
CA SER A 226 -2.24 64.85 32.78
C SER A 226 -1.40 64.91 34.05
N GLY A 227 -1.31 63.83 34.83
CA GLY A 227 -0.42 63.75 36.00
C GLY A 227 1.06 63.53 35.68
N ALA A 228 1.40 63.13 34.44
CA ALA A 228 2.77 62.80 34.03
C ALA A 228 3.44 63.86 33.14
N PHE A 229 2.68 64.77 32.53
CA PHE A 229 3.19 65.80 31.62
C PHE A 229 2.54 67.16 31.92
N GLU A 230 3.18 67.99 32.75
CA GLU A 230 2.69 69.30 33.20
C GLU A 230 2.45 70.34 32.08
N ASN A 231 2.78 70.05 30.81
CA ASN A 231 2.57 70.99 29.70
C ASN A 231 2.06 70.36 28.39
N SER A 232 1.50 69.15 28.42
CA SER A 232 0.78 68.66 27.23
C SER A 232 -0.68 69.09 27.31
N GLN A 233 -1.21 69.74 26.27
CA GLN A 233 -2.66 69.84 26.06
C GLN A 233 -3.19 68.40 26.02
N GLY A 234 -3.66 67.91 27.16
CA GLY A 234 -3.94 66.51 27.39
C GLY A 234 -4.90 65.96 26.35
N VAL A 235 -4.63 64.75 25.88
CA VAL A 235 -5.52 64.00 25.00
C VAL A 235 -6.91 63.99 25.64
N ARG A 236 -7.85 64.75 25.06
CA ARG A 236 -9.21 64.85 25.63
C ARG A 236 -9.83 63.45 25.69
N PRO A 237 -10.55 63.10 26.78
CA PRO A 237 -11.26 61.82 26.93
C PRO A 237 -12.07 61.41 25.70
N ILE A 238 -12.63 62.43 25.04
CA ILE A 238 -13.45 62.29 23.83
C ILE A 238 -12.64 61.67 22.69
N TYR A 239 -11.39 62.09 22.45
CA TYR A 239 -10.57 61.53 21.37
C TYR A 239 -10.24 60.06 21.61
N PHE A 240 -9.98 59.68 22.87
CA PHE A 240 -9.76 58.28 23.23
C PHE A 240 -11.00 57.41 23.03
N ALA A 241 -12.17 57.90 23.46
CA ALA A 241 -13.43 57.20 23.26
C ALA A 241 -13.78 57.04 21.77
N CYS A 242 -13.58 58.09 20.96
CA CYS A 242 -13.80 58.05 19.51
C CYS A 242 -12.86 57.05 18.81
N LEU A 243 -11.59 57.00 19.20
CA LEU A 243 -10.60 56.10 18.61
C LEU A 243 -10.91 54.63 18.93
N ASN A 244 -11.27 54.31 20.18
CA ASN A 244 -11.68 52.94 20.54
C ASN A 244 -13.00 52.55 19.90
N MET A 245 -13.97 53.46 19.81
CA MET A 245 -15.21 53.24 19.06
C MET A 245 -14.94 52.97 17.59
N PHE A 246 -14.00 53.69 16.96
CA PHE A 246 -13.59 53.44 15.59
C PHE A 246 -13.04 52.03 15.42
N PHE A 247 -12.14 51.58 16.29
CA PHE A 247 -11.63 50.20 16.24
C PHE A 247 -12.73 49.16 16.47
N VAL A 248 -13.64 49.37 17.42
CA VAL A 248 -14.77 48.47 17.63
C VAL A 248 -15.68 48.42 16.40
N ILE A 249 -16.00 49.56 15.78
CA ILE A 249 -16.84 49.60 14.58
C ILE A 249 -16.14 48.86 13.43
N VAL A 250 -14.86 49.16 13.17
CA VAL A 250 -14.09 48.52 12.08
C VAL A 250 -13.95 47.01 12.30
N THR A 251 -13.63 46.59 13.52
CA THR A 251 -13.51 45.16 13.87
C THR A 251 -14.87 44.46 13.76
N THR A 252 -15.94 45.08 14.25
CA THR A 252 -17.32 44.53 14.17
C THR A 252 -17.77 44.40 12.72
N LEU A 253 -17.53 45.42 11.89
CA LEU A 253 -17.90 45.43 10.48
C LEU A 253 -17.11 44.36 9.70
N THR A 254 -15.82 44.24 10.00
CA THR A 254 -14.92 43.24 9.41
C THR A 254 -15.37 41.83 9.78
N VAL A 255 -15.77 41.60 11.03
CA VAL A 255 -16.32 40.32 11.48
C VAL A 255 -17.69 40.08 10.83
N TYR A 256 -18.57 41.07 10.77
CA TYR A 256 -19.89 40.93 10.14
C TYR A 256 -19.81 40.51 8.67
N PHE A 257 -18.89 41.08 7.89
CA PHE A 257 -18.74 40.73 6.47
C PHE A 257 -17.95 39.44 6.22
N ASN A 258 -16.98 39.10 7.07
CA ASN A 258 -16.09 37.97 6.79
C ASN A 258 -16.38 36.70 7.59
N LYS A 259 -17.04 36.79 8.75
CA LYS A 259 -17.39 35.62 9.57
C LYS A 259 -18.51 34.84 8.89
N LEU A 260 -18.32 33.54 8.74
CA LEU A 260 -19.36 32.64 8.23
C LEU A 260 -20.51 32.57 9.24
N THR A 261 -21.72 32.66 8.73
CA THR A 261 -22.95 32.40 9.48
C THR A 261 -23.01 30.94 9.96
N LYS A 262 -23.83 30.66 10.98
CA LYS A 262 -23.97 29.29 11.52
C LYS A 262 -24.36 28.28 10.43
N PHE A 263 -25.24 28.66 9.51
CA PHE A 263 -25.68 27.83 8.39
C PHE A 263 -24.57 27.59 7.36
N GLU A 264 -23.80 28.62 7.02
CA GLU A 264 -22.64 28.48 6.12
C GLU A 264 -21.54 27.60 6.73
N ARG A 265 -21.36 27.64 8.06
CA ARG A 265 -20.43 26.74 8.76
C ARG A 265 -20.90 25.29 8.69
N GLN A 266 -22.18 25.02 8.97
CA GLN A 266 -22.75 23.67 8.84
C GLN A 266 -22.57 23.10 7.43
N LYS A 267 -22.83 23.92 6.39
CA LYS A 267 -22.57 23.52 5.00
C LYS A 267 -21.10 23.23 4.71
N LEU A 268 -20.20 24.04 5.28
CA LEU A 268 -18.77 23.84 5.12
C LEU A 268 -18.30 22.57 5.83
N ASP A 269 -18.83 22.27 7.01
CA ASP A 269 -18.53 21.03 7.75
C ASP A 269 -19.05 19.80 6.98
N GLU A 270 -20.25 19.88 6.40
CA GLU A 270 -20.81 18.85 5.53
C GLU A 270 -19.93 18.63 4.29
N TRP A 271 -19.46 19.70 3.65
CA TRP A 271 -18.54 19.63 2.51
C TRP A 271 -17.21 18.96 2.89
N ILE A 272 -16.65 19.30 4.06
CA ILE A 272 -15.41 18.68 4.55
C ILE A 272 -15.59 17.17 4.75
N LEU A 273 -16.71 16.77 5.37
CA LEU A 273 -17.04 15.36 5.60
C LEU A 273 -17.20 14.61 4.28
N LYS A 274 -17.93 15.18 3.31
CA LYS A 274 -18.05 14.61 1.95
C LYS A 274 -16.70 14.45 1.28
N LYS A 275 -15.82 15.45 1.40
CA LYS A 275 -14.46 15.38 0.85
C LYS A 275 -13.66 14.25 1.48
N GLU A 276 -13.71 14.10 2.80
CA GLU A 276 -13.03 13.01 3.51
C GLU A 276 -13.52 11.64 3.02
N VAL A 277 -14.83 11.46 2.85
CA VAL A 277 -15.42 10.23 2.30
C VAL A 277 -14.90 9.93 0.89
N VAL A 278 -14.77 10.95 0.04
CA VAL A 278 -14.20 10.81 -1.32
C VAL A 278 -12.72 10.40 -1.26
N GLU A 279 -11.93 10.98 -0.35
CA GLU A 279 -10.53 10.61 -0.15
C GLU A 279 -10.39 9.16 0.35
N VAL A 280 -11.22 8.73 1.31
CA VAL A 280 -11.24 7.34 1.79
C VAL A 280 -11.57 6.37 0.66
N LEU A 281 -12.62 6.64 -0.12
CA LEU A 281 -12.99 5.82 -1.27
C LEU A 281 -11.86 5.73 -2.31
N SER A 282 -11.13 6.83 -2.55
CA SER A 282 -10.00 6.84 -3.49
C SER A 282 -8.87 5.91 -3.02
N LYS A 283 -8.58 5.87 -1.71
CA LYS A 283 -7.57 4.97 -1.13
C LYS A 283 -8.02 3.51 -1.21
N GLU A 284 -9.29 3.24 -0.94
CA GLU A 284 -9.85 1.90 -1.03
C GLU A 284 -9.81 1.36 -2.46
N ILE A 285 -10.12 2.19 -3.47
CA ILE A 285 -9.99 1.81 -4.89
C ILE A 285 -8.52 1.51 -5.22
N GLY A 286 -7.57 2.33 -4.73
CA GLY A 286 -6.14 2.07 -4.88
C GLY A 286 -5.74 0.71 -4.30
N GLY A 287 -6.16 0.42 -3.06
CA GLY A 287 -5.87 -0.85 -2.41
C GLY A 287 -6.48 -2.07 -3.11
N LEU A 288 -7.71 -1.95 -3.64
CA LEU A 288 -8.33 -3.03 -4.42
C LEU A 288 -7.59 -3.30 -5.74
N ARG A 289 -7.12 -2.25 -6.42
CA ARG A 289 -6.31 -2.40 -7.65
C ARG A 289 -4.99 -3.12 -7.37
N GLU A 290 -4.31 -2.73 -6.30
CA GLU A 290 -3.06 -3.35 -5.87
C GLU A 290 -3.26 -4.83 -5.50
N GLN A 291 -4.36 -5.17 -4.81
CA GLN A 291 -4.70 -6.56 -4.51
C GLN A 291 -4.92 -7.40 -5.78
N ILE A 292 -5.65 -6.87 -6.77
CA ILE A 292 -5.86 -7.56 -8.05
C ILE A 292 -4.52 -7.77 -8.77
N GLU A 293 -3.67 -6.75 -8.83
CA GLU A 293 -2.35 -6.83 -9.45
C GLU A 293 -1.44 -7.85 -8.75
N ASN A 294 -1.46 -7.90 -7.41
CA ASN A 294 -0.72 -8.88 -6.63
C ASN A 294 -1.19 -10.32 -6.87
N ILE A 295 -2.49 -10.55 -7.08
CA ILE A 295 -3.01 -11.88 -7.42
C ILE A 295 -2.54 -12.28 -8.82
N HIS A 296 -2.54 -11.35 -9.79
CA HIS A 296 -2.05 -11.61 -11.14
C HIS A 296 -0.55 -11.92 -11.16
N SER A 297 0.28 -11.11 -10.49
CA SER A 297 1.71 -11.34 -10.42
C SER A 297 2.05 -12.67 -9.74
N HIS A 298 1.36 -12.99 -8.63
CA HIS A 298 1.55 -14.28 -7.95
C HIS A 298 1.15 -15.47 -8.84
N ARG A 299 0.08 -15.34 -9.63
CA ARG A 299 -0.32 -16.37 -10.60
C ARG A 299 0.73 -16.56 -11.69
N GLU A 300 1.25 -15.49 -12.26
CA GLU A 300 2.29 -15.55 -13.29
C GLU A 300 3.59 -16.19 -12.76
N GLU A 301 4.02 -15.81 -11.55
CA GLU A 301 5.19 -16.40 -10.91
C GLU A 301 5.02 -17.89 -10.61
N SER A 302 3.82 -18.29 -10.17
CA SER A 302 3.46 -19.68 -9.92
C SER A 302 3.46 -20.51 -11.22
N GLU A 303 2.85 -19.99 -12.29
CA GLU A 303 2.84 -20.64 -13.61
C GLU A 303 4.26 -20.78 -14.19
N LEU A 304 5.11 -19.77 -14.03
CA LEU A 304 6.51 -19.80 -14.47
C LEU A 304 7.33 -20.85 -13.70
N SER A 305 7.19 -20.87 -12.37
CA SER A 305 7.85 -21.87 -11.51
C SER A 305 7.41 -23.30 -11.88
N ARG A 306 6.13 -23.48 -12.22
CA ARG A 306 5.59 -24.75 -12.68
C ARG A 306 6.18 -25.21 -14.00
N ARG A 307 6.27 -24.32 -15.00
CA ARG A 307 6.88 -24.67 -16.30
C ARG A 307 8.31 -25.16 -16.11
N GLN A 308 9.06 -24.53 -15.21
CA GLN A 308 10.41 -24.94 -14.88
C GLN A 308 10.47 -26.31 -14.21
N LEU A 309 9.54 -26.62 -13.32
CA LEU A 309 9.45 -27.95 -12.69
C LEU A 309 9.10 -29.05 -13.70
N LEU A 310 8.20 -28.77 -14.65
CA LEU A 310 7.87 -29.71 -15.73
C LEU A 310 9.05 -29.96 -16.67
N ILE A 311 9.79 -28.92 -17.04
CA ILE A 311 11.03 -29.04 -17.82
C ILE A 311 12.03 -29.90 -17.05
N TYR A 312 12.25 -29.60 -15.76
CA TYR A 312 13.17 -30.36 -14.92
C TYR A 312 12.76 -31.84 -14.79
N ALA A 313 11.47 -32.12 -14.62
CA ALA A 313 10.98 -33.50 -14.60
C ALA A 313 11.25 -34.24 -15.92
N SER A 314 11.11 -33.55 -17.06
CA SER A 314 11.46 -34.10 -18.38
C SER A 314 12.97 -34.35 -18.49
N ASP A 315 13.80 -33.44 -18.01
CA ASP A 315 15.26 -33.59 -18.03
C ASP A 315 15.70 -34.79 -17.19
N ILE A 316 15.10 -34.98 -16.01
CA ILE A 316 15.35 -36.14 -15.15
C ILE A 316 14.89 -37.45 -15.80
N GLN A 317 13.76 -37.44 -16.53
CA GLN A 317 13.32 -38.61 -17.29
C GLN A 317 14.35 -39.00 -18.36
N ASN A 318 14.85 -38.01 -19.10
CA ASN A 318 15.87 -38.21 -20.12
C ASN A 318 17.19 -38.71 -19.51
N LEU A 319 17.56 -38.20 -18.33
CA LEU A 319 18.73 -38.65 -17.59
C LEU A 319 18.60 -40.14 -17.20
N ILE A 320 17.46 -40.54 -16.64
CA ILE A 320 17.19 -41.94 -16.27
C ILE A 320 17.21 -42.85 -17.50
N GLN A 321 16.64 -42.39 -18.64
CA GLN A 321 16.69 -43.12 -19.90
C GLN A 321 18.14 -43.28 -20.39
N SER A 322 18.97 -42.24 -20.29
CA SER A 322 20.39 -42.30 -20.64
C SER A 322 21.14 -43.33 -19.76
N TYR A 323 20.89 -43.35 -18.46
CA TYR A 323 21.49 -44.34 -17.56
C TYR A 323 21.04 -45.78 -17.86
N PHE A 324 19.78 -45.96 -18.27
CA PHE A 324 19.28 -47.25 -18.69
C PHE A 324 19.96 -47.76 -19.97
N GLU A 325 20.12 -46.88 -20.96
CA GLU A 325 20.85 -47.19 -22.19
C GLU A 325 22.31 -47.55 -21.93
N GLU A 326 22.98 -46.84 -21.02
CA GLU A 326 24.34 -47.14 -20.59
C GLU A 326 24.44 -48.51 -19.91
N SER A 327 23.50 -48.81 -19.00
CA SER A 327 23.45 -50.10 -18.31
C SER A 327 23.20 -51.27 -19.25
N LEU A 328 22.34 -51.10 -20.26
CA LEU A 328 22.11 -52.13 -21.27
C LEU A 328 23.33 -52.36 -22.15
N LYS A 329 23.97 -51.28 -22.62
CA LYS A 329 25.21 -51.39 -23.39
C LYS A 329 26.32 -52.08 -22.60
N THR A 330 26.41 -51.80 -21.31
CA THR A 330 27.37 -52.45 -20.40
C THR A 330 27.07 -53.93 -20.21
N PHE A 331 25.79 -54.28 -20.08
CA PHE A 331 25.34 -55.66 -20.05
C PHE A 331 25.71 -56.40 -21.35
N TYR A 332 25.41 -55.82 -22.52
CA TYR A 332 25.74 -56.40 -23.83
C TYR A 332 27.25 -56.58 -24.02
N SER A 333 28.05 -55.55 -23.71
CA SER A 333 29.50 -55.62 -23.86
C SER A 333 30.13 -56.66 -22.93
N THR A 334 29.68 -56.69 -21.66
CA THR A 334 30.14 -57.68 -20.68
C THR A 334 29.77 -59.09 -21.13
N ASN A 335 28.56 -59.27 -21.65
CA ASN A 335 28.12 -60.58 -22.14
C ASN A 335 28.98 -61.06 -23.32
N LEU A 336 29.28 -60.19 -24.29
CA LEU A 336 30.13 -60.52 -25.44
C LEU A 336 31.56 -60.88 -25.04
N ILE A 337 32.14 -60.16 -24.07
CA ILE A 337 33.52 -60.39 -23.62
C ILE A 337 33.67 -61.76 -22.94
N HIS A 338 32.67 -62.18 -22.18
CA HIS A 338 32.74 -63.40 -21.36
C HIS A 338 32.16 -64.65 -22.05
N ARG A 339 31.62 -64.51 -23.27
CA ARG A 339 31.03 -65.63 -24.02
C ARG A 339 32.11 -66.49 -24.65
N SER A 340 31.90 -67.81 -24.63
CA SER A 340 32.88 -68.78 -25.13
C SER A 340 32.74 -69.08 -26.63
N ASP A 341 31.56 -68.84 -27.20
CA ASP A 341 31.20 -69.23 -28.57
C ASP A 341 31.50 -68.14 -29.63
N GLY A 342 31.90 -66.93 -29.22
CA GLY A 342 32.36 -65.85 -30.09
C GLY A 342 31.30 -65.25 -31.04
N LYS A 343 30.03 -65.66 -30.97
CA LYS A 343 28.95 -65.08 -31.80
C LYS A 343 28.31 -63.86 -31.12
N THR A 344 27.53 -63.08 -31.86
CA THR A 344 26.76 -61.94 -31.33
C THR A 344 25.26 -62.24 -31.45
N PRO A 345 24.47 -62.13 -30.36
CA PRO A 345 23.02 -62.25 -30.45
C PRO A 345 22.38 -61.18 -31.34
N LEU A 346 21.46 -61.58 -32.21
CA LEU A 346 20.82 -60.68 -33.18
C LEU A 346 20.07 -59.51 -32.52
N PHE A 347 19.47 -59.70 -31.35
CA PHE A 347 18.74 -58.61 -30.69
C PHE A 347 19.64 -57.53 -30.08
N PHE A 348 20.96 -57.74 -29.97
CA PHE A 348 21.89 -56.67 -29.56
C PHE A 348 21.99 -55.56 -30.62
N GLU A 349 21.57 -55.84 -31.85
CA GLU A 349 21.48 -54.85 -32.94
C GLU A 349 20.19 -54.02 -32.88
N ASN A 350 19.20 -54.43 -32.08
CA ASN A 350 17.96 -53.69 -31.92
C ASN A 350 18.20 -52.43 -31.07
N GLY A 351 17.49 -51.34 -31.40
CA GLY A 351 17.49 -50.13 -30.59
C GLY A 351 16.98 -50.40 -29.17
N VAL A 352 17.55 -49.72 -28.19
CA VAL A 352 17.11 -49.81 -26.78
C VAL A 352 15.67 -49.32 -26.66
N GLU A 353 14.82 -50.12 -26.02
CA GLU A 353 13.43 -49.75 -25.77
C GLU A 353 13.36 -48.53 -24.84
N LYS A 354 12.36 -47.67 -25.04
CA LYS A 354 12.14 -46.52 -24.15
C LYS A 354 11.44 -46.98 -22.88
N LEU A 355 11.94 -46.53 -21.73
CA LEU A 355 11.26 -46.69 -20.45
C LEU A 355 9.89 -45.99 -20.48
N THR A 356 8.98 -46.45 -19.61
CA THR A 356 7.65 -45.87 -19.53
C THR A 356 7.76 -44.41 -19.08
N PRO A 357 7.34 -43.42 -19.88
CA PRO A 357 7.52 -42.01 -19.56
C PRO A 357 6.63 -41.58 -18.39
N TYR A 358 7.05 -40.53 -17.67
CA TYR A 358 6.27 -39.94 -16.58
C TYR A 358 4.97 -39.29 -17.07
N ASN A 359 5.05 -38.66 -18.24
CA ASN A 359 4.08 -37.70 -18.75
C ASN A 359 3.55 -38.14 -20.11
N ASN A 360 2.61 -39.09 -20.14
CA ASN A 360 1.88 -39.41 -21.37
C ASN A 360 0.82 -38.35 -21.74
N ASN A 361 0.45 -37.46 -20.81
CA ASN A 361 -0.75 -36.61 -20.94
C ASN A 361 -0.53 -35.10 -20.70
N ILE A 362 0.69 -34.61 -20.48
CA ILE A 362 0.93 -33.18 -20.27
C ILE A 362 1.31 -32.55 -21.61
N LYS A 363 0.33 -31.95 -22.29
CA LYS A 363 0.61 -31.00 -23.38
C LYS A 363 1.19 -29.74 -22.74
N LEU A 364 2.46 -29.45 -23.06
CA LEU A 364 3.11 -28.17 -22.74
C LEU A 364 2.40 -27.01 -23.41
#